data_AF-A0A6N2CPT2-F1
#
_entry.id   AF-A0A6N2CPT2-F1
#
_cell.length_a   1.000
_cell.length_b   1.000
_cell.length_c   1.000
_cell.angle_alpha   90.00
_cell.angle_beta   90.00
_cell.angle_gamma   90.00
#
_symmetry.space_group_name_H-M   'P 1'
#
loop_
_entity.id
_entity.type
_entity.pdbx_description
1 polymer ?
#
loop_
_entity_poly.entity_id
_entity_poly.type
_entity_poly.pdbx_seq_one_letter_code
_entity_poly.pdbx_strand_id
1 'polypeptide(L)'
;MKYPLRFFNLGTAVAVYACLLILPSDADARIGERRDSIERRLFDSGGIVYRDEATRQNRMAGMPYLRFLDYLPSSADVRIYFKTPDGRRPSSSDLNERRMPDGWDLHLIAVDGRSVVEVYRRSQAITEDEFNQLLAIHAESSFWKRLSEEERDKLESAFGVDMIRDDAQVRAKRLGGNTVLFVDSGVDARLADLAASDRQQRAPISVRGF
;
A
#
# COMPACT_ATOMS: atom_id res chain seq x y z
N MET A 1 -5.40 54.65 -45.26
CA MET A 1 -4.79 54.68 -43.91
C MET A 1 -4.62 53.24 -43.45
N LYS A 2 -3.40 52.85 -43.04
CA LYS A 2 -3.01 51.47 -42.72
C LYS A 2 -3.23 51.20 -41.23
N TYR A 3 -3.90 50.11 -40.88
CA TYR A 3 -3.94 49.58 -39.51
C TYR A 3 -2.77 48.63 -39.30
N PRO A 4 -1.93 48.77 -38.26
CA PRO A 4 -0.94 47.75 -37.94
C PRO A 4 -1.60 46.62 -37.12
N LEU A 5 -1.65 45.43 -37.71
CA LEU A 5 -1.93 44.19 -37.00
C LEU A 5 -0.77 43.91 -36.03
N ARG A 6 -1.06 43.95 -34.72
CA ARG A 6 -0.16 43.43 -33.69
C ARG A 6 -0.14 41.90 -33.81
N PHE A 7 0.98 41.36 -34.28
CA PHE A 7 1.30 39.94 -34.16
C PHE A 7 1.51 39.62 -32.68
N PHE A 8 0.45 39.18 -32.01
CA PHE A 8 0.56 38.59 -30.69
C PHE A 8 1.25 37.24 -30.87
N ASN A 9 2.45 37.13 -30.32
CA ASN A 9 3.36 36.00 -30.50
C ASN A 9 2.69 34.66 -30.15
N LEU A 10 2.36 33.87 -31.17
CA LEU A 10 1.85 32.49 -31.02
C LEU A 10 2.85 31.61 -30.23
N GLY A 11 4.14 31.93 -30.28
CA GLY A 11 5.21 31.23 -29.55
C GLY A 11 5.10 31.32 -28.03
N THR A 12 4.56 32.41 -27.47
CA THR A 12 4.41 32.54 -26.01
C THR A 12 3.22 31.74 -25.47
N ALA A 13 2.18 31.52 -26.28
CA ALA A 13 1.02 30.72 -25.87
C ALA A 13 1.35 29.22 -25.80
N VAL A 14 2.17 28.72 -26.73
CA VAL A 14 2.58 27.30 -26.77
C VAL A 14 3.55 26.96 -25.64
N ALA A 15 4.46 27.88 -25.27
CA ALA A 15 5.38 27.66 -24.16
C ALA A 15 4.67 27.57 -22.80
N VAL A 16 3.62 28.38 -22.58
CA VAL A 16 2.82 28.31 -21.34
C VAL A 16 1.98 27.03 -21.28
N TYR A 17 1.44 26.56 -22.42
CA TYR A 17 0.70 25.29 -22.47
C TYR A 17 1.61 24.06 -22.29
N ALA A 18 2.84 24.10 -22.82
CA ALA A 18 3.82 23.03 -22.65
C ALA A 18 4.36 22.96 -21.20
N CYS A 19 4.50 24.10 -20.51
CA CYS A 19 4.91 24.12 -19.10
C CYS A 19 3.81 23.68 -18.12
N LEU A 20 2.53 23.72 -18.50
CA LEU A 20 1.43 23.21 -17.67
C LEU A 20 1.28 21.67 -17.73
N LEU A 21 1.97 21.00 -18.65
CA LEU A 21 1.97 19.53 -18.78
C LEU A 21 3.12 18.83 -18.02
N ILE A 22 3.97 19.60 -17.33
CA ILE A 22 5.10 19.08 -16.53
C ILE A 22 5.04 19.65 -15.11
N LEU A 23 3.85 19.69 -14.53
CA LEU A 23 3.76 19.68 -13.07
C LEU A 23 3.86 18.22 -12.65
N PRO A 24 4.92 17.77 -11.95
CA PRO A 24 4.84 16.53 -11.23
C PRO A 24 3.67 16.71 -10.25
N SER A 25 2.59 15.98 -10.48
CA SER A 25 1.64 15.74 -9.41
C SER A 25 2.39 14.89 -8.39
N ASP A 26 3.03 15.53 -7.42
CA ASP A 26 3.27 14.92 -6.12
C ASP A 26 1.91 14.77 -5.40
N ALA A 27 0.97 14.12 -6.07
CA ALA A 27 -0.13 13.42 -5.44
C ALA A 27 0.51 12.09 -5.03
N ASP A 28 1.07 12.08 -3.82
CA ASP A 28 1.82 10.98 -3.22
C ASP A 28 0.85 9.84 -2.88
N ALA A 29 0.27 9.24 -3.92
CA ALA A 29 -0.59 8.08 -3.81
C ALA A 29 0.26 6.89 -3.42
N ARG A 30 0.31 6.59 -2.13
CA ARG A 30 1.07 5.45 -1.59
C ARG A 30 0.61 4.13 -2.21
N ILE A 31 -0.69 3.84 -2.13
CA ILE A 31 -1.29 2.77 -2.93
C ILE A 31 -1.43 3.29 -4.36
N GLY A 32 -0.90 2.54 -5.34
CA GLY A 32 -0.77 2.92 -6.75
C GLY A 32 0.61 3.52 -7.11
N GLU A 33 1.43 3.88 -6.13
CA GLU A 33 2.78 4.42 -6.34
C GLU A 33 3.67 3.41 -7.06
N ARG A 34 4.63 3.91 -7.86
CA ARG A 34 5.70 3.05 -8.38
C ARG A 34 6.58 2.58 -7.23
N ARG A 35 6.87 1.28 -7.18
CA ARG A 35 7.78 0.66 -6.21
C ARG A 35 9.11 1.41 -6.11
N ASP A 36 9.69 1.79 -7.26
CA ASP A 36 10.98 2.48 -7.29
C ASP A 36 10.93 3.88 -6.62
N SER A 37 9.77 4.54 -6.62
CA SER A 37 9.56 5.82 -5.91
C SER A 37 9.47 5.59 -4.40
N ILE A 38 8.72 4.59 -3.96
CA ILE A 38 8.66 4.16 -2.55
C ILE A 38 10.06 3.82 -2.04
N GLU A 39 10.80 3.01 -2.80
CA GLU A 39 12.16 2.59 -2.45
C GLU A 39 13.11 3.78 -2.31
N ARG A 40 13.08 4.72 -3.27
CA ARG A 40 13.90 5.93 -3.20
C ARG A 40 13.65 6.70 -1.91
N ARG A 41 12.39 7.07 -1.63
CA ARG A 41 12.01 7.82 -0.42
C ARG A 41 12.35 7.05 0.87
N LEU A 42 12.15 5.74 0.85
CA LEU A 42 12.43 4.91 2.00
C LEU A 42 13.93 4.83 2.29
N PHE A 43 14.75 4.62 1.27
CA PHE A 43 16.22 4.53 1.42
C PHE A 43 16.85 5.88 1.74
N ASP A 44 16.34 6.97 1.16
CA ASP A 44 16.77 8.33 1.47
C ASP A 44 16.49 8.69 2.94
N SER A 45 15.47 8.07 3.53
CA SER A 45 15.10 8.25 4.94
C SER A 45 15.61 7.12 5.86
N GLY A 46 16.66 6.40 5.45
CA GLY A 46 17.37 5.43 6.28
C GLY A 46 16.82 3.99 6.25
N GLY A 47 15.77 3.71 5.50
CA GLY A 47 15.25 2.35 5.36
C GLY A 47 16.19 1.41 4.59
N ILE A 48 15.99 0.11 4.77
CA ILE A 48 16.70 -0.95 4.04
C ILE A 48 15.72 -1.99 3.51
N VAL A 49 16.14 -2.77 2.53
CA VAL A 49 15.41 -3.96 2.06
C VAL A 49 16.01 -5.21 2.68
N TYR A 50 15.17 -6.13 3.17
CA TYR A 50 15.64 -7.47 3.54
C TYR A 50 15.94 -8.26 2.28
N ARG A 51 17.22 -8.56 2.05
CA ARG A 51 17.69 -9.34 0.89
C ARG A 51 17.83 -10.83 1.19
N ASP A 52 18.09 -11.17 2.45
CA ASP A 52 18.21 -12.54 2.90
C ASP A 52 16.85 -13.24 2.91
N GLU A 53 16.78 -14.42 2.29
CA GLU A 53 15.53 -15.14 2.10
C GLU A 53 14.99 -15.74 3.39
N ALA A 54 15.86 -16.25 4.27
CA ALA A 54 15.45 -16.79 5.56
C ALA A 54 14.79 -15.71 6.43
N THR A 55 15.38 -14.52 6.47
CA THR A 55 14.83 -13.35 7.14
C THR A 55 13.50 -12.93 6.51
N ARG A 56 13.41 -12.85 5.18
CA ARG A 56 12.17 -12.52 4.48
C ARG A 56 11.04 -13.48 4.85
N GLN A 57 11.27 -14.79 4.78
CA GLN A 57 10.27 -15.81 5.14
C GLN A 57 9.81 -15.68 6.59
N ASN A 58 10.75 -15.46 7.52
CA ASN A 58 10.43 -15.22 8.93
C ASN A 58 9.57 -13.96 9.12
N ARG A 59 9.79 -12.90 8.34
CA ARG A 59 8.96 -11.68 8.39
C ARG A 59 7.58 -11.88 7.79
N MET A 60 7.49 -12.66 6.71
CA MET A 60 6.23 -12.98 6.05
C MET A 60 5.33 -13.85 6.93
N ALA A 61 5.89 -14.66 7.83
CA ALA A 61 5.13 -15.55 8.68
C ALA A 61 3.98 -14.84 9.42
N GLY A 62 2.76 -15.36 9.21
CA GLY A 62 1.52 -14.82 9.81
C GLY A 62 0.96 -13.57 9.13
N MET A 63 1.55 -13.10 8.02
CA MET A 63 1.03 -11.94 7.30
C MET A 63 -0.31 -12.23 6.64
N PRO A 64 -1.25 -11.26 6.65
CA PRO A 64 -2.61 -11.45 6.15
C PRO A 64 -2.68 -11.73 4.64
N TYR A 65 -1.71 -11.23 3.87
CA TYR A 65 -1.67 -11.35 2.41
C TYR A 65 -1.17 -12.70 1.91
N LEU A 66 -0.56 -13.52 2.77
CA LEU A 66 0.01 -14.81 2.36
C LEU A 66 -1.02 -15.72 1.69
N ARG A 67 -2.23 -15.78 2.25
CA ARG A 67 -3.34 -16.62 1.75
C ARG A 67 -3.87 -16.19 0.38
N PHE A 68 -3.46 -15.02 -0.11
CA PHE A 68 -3.95 -14.46 -1.36
C PHE A 68 -2.88 -14.36 -2.45
N LEU A 69 -1.62 -14.72 -2.15
CA LEU A 69 -0.53 -14.62 -3.12
C LEU A 69 -0.81 -15.44 -4.40
N ASP A 70 -1.46 -16.60 -4.27
CA ASP A 70 -1.80 -17.47 -5.41
C ASP A 70 -2.88 -16.88 -6.34
N TYR A 71 -3.63 -15.87 -5.88
CA TYR A 71 -4.67 -15.20 -6.68
C TYR A 71 -4.18 -13.91 -7.35
N LEU A 72 -2.95 -13.48 -7.03
CA LEU A 72 -2.32 -12.33 -7.65
C LEU A 72 -1.76 -12.68 -9.03
N PRO A 73 -1.66 -11.71 -9.96
CA PRO A 73 -1.06 -11.96 -11.27
C PRO A 73 0.42 -12.32 -11.15
N SER A 74 0.98 -12.93 -12.20
CA SER A 74 2.40 -13.33 -12.24
C SER A 74 3.38 -12.16 -12.17
N SER A 75 2.93 -10.94 -12.45
CA SER A 75 3.72 -9.72 -12.29
C SER A 75 3.77 -9.21 -10.85
N ALA A 76 3.10 -9.89 -9.90
CA ALA A 76 3.11 -9.50 -8.51
C ALA A 76 4.47 -9.78 -7.84
N ASP A 77 5.00 -8.81 -7.10
CA ASP A 77 6.21 -8.95 -6.30
C ASP A 77 6.02 -8.51 -4.86
N VAL A 78 6.57 -9.29 -3.92
CA VAL A 78 6.58 -8.99 -2.49
C VAL A 78 7.98 -8.54 -2.08
N ARG A 79 8.07 -7.33 -1.55
CA ARG A 79 9.29 -6.77 -0.93
C ARG A 79 9.02 -6.39 0.51
N ILE A 80 10.02 -6.60 1.35
CA ILE A 80 9.94 -6.30 2.77
C ILE A 80 11.09 -5.36 3.10
N TYR A 81 10.73 -4.22 3.66
CA TYR A 81 11.67 -3.21 4.08
C TYR A 81 11.65 -3.05 5.58
N PHE A 82 12.74 -2.53 6.13
CA PHE A 82 12.86 -2.20 7.53
C PHE A 82 13.33 -0.77 7.72
N LYS A 83 12.78 -0.11 8.75
CA LYS A 83 13.18 1.22 9.17
C LYS A 83 13.20 1.31 10.70
N THR A 84 14.26 1.88 11.26
CA THR A 84 14.38 2.14 12.70
C THR A 84 13.46 3.30 13.11
N PRO A 85 13.03 3.38 14.38
CA PRO A 85 12.11 4.43 14.83
C PRO A 85 12.74 5.83 14.81
N ASP A 86 14.06 5.91 14.98
CA ASP A 86 14.85 7.15 14.94
C ASP A 86 15.25 7.58 13.51
N GLY A 87 14.88 6.81 12.49
CA GLY A 87 15.14 7.11 11.08
C GLY A 87 16.60 6.94 10.63
N ARG A 88 17.50 6.47 11.51
CA ARG A 88 18.87 6.15 11.11
C ARG A 88 18.89 4.90 10.22
N ARG A 89 19.95 4.75 9.43
CA ARG A 89 20.17 3.48 8.73
C ARG A 89 20.55 2.39 9.74
N PRO A 90 19.88 1.23 9.75
CA PRO A 90 20.22 0.14 10.66
C PRO A 90 21.61 -0.43 10.35
N SER A 91 22.33 -0.78 11.40
CA SER A 91 23.59 -1.51 11.36
C SER A 91 23.34 -3.02 11.31
N SER A 92 24.36 -3.81 10.97
CA SER A 92 24.27 -5.27 10.99
C SER A 92 23.92 -5.82 12.37
N SER A 93 24.39 -5.18 13.45
CA SER A 93 24.07 -5.56 14.84
C SER A 93 22.62 -5.28 15.23
N ASP A 94 21.93 -4.35 14.55
CA ASP A 94 20.52 -4.10 14.80
C ASP A 94 19.64 -5.22 14.21
N LEU A 95 20.11 -5.91 13.18
CA LEU A 95 19.31 -6.88 12.44
C LEU A 95 19.37 -8.26 13.09
N ASN A 96 18.20 -8.87 13.26
CA ASN A 96 18.07 -10.22 13.78
C ASN A 96 17.12 -11.02 12.90
N GLU A 97 17.57 -12.20 12.47
CA GLU A 97 16.78 -13.08 11.58
C GLU A 97 15.51 -13.61 12.26
N ARG A 98 15.58 -13.90 13.57
CA ARG A 98 14.52 -14.57 14.34
C ARG A 98 13.48 -13.61 14.90
N ARG A 99 13.89 -12.40 15.27
CA ARG A 99 13.01 -11.39 15.89
C ARG A 99 13.09 -10.08 15.15
N MET A 100 11.95 -9.40 15.06
CA MET A 100 11.91 -8.07 14.49
C MET A 100 12.65 -7.10 15.43
N PRO A 101 13.67 -6.37 14.94
CA PRO A 101 14.31 -5.31 15.73
C PRO A 101 13.32 -4.21 16.07
N ASP A 102 13.71 -3.31 16.97
CA ASP A 102 12.86 -2.15 17.23
C ASP A 102 12.76 -1.28 15.98
N GLY A 103 11.55 -1.16 15.45
CA GLY A 103 11.25 -0.35 14.27
C GLY A 103 9.98 -0.80 13.54
N TRP A 104 10.02 -0.62 12.23
CA TRP A 104 8.92 -0.84 11.30
C TRP A 104 9.34 -1.78 10.18
N ASP A 105 8.53 -2.80 9.92
CA ASP A 105 8.58 -3.57 8.69
C ASP A 105 7.47 -3.05 7.77
N LEU A 106 7.83 -2.70 6.53
CA LEU A 106 6.88 -2.42 5.46
C LEU A 106 6.90 -3.59 4.49
N HIS A 107 5.78 -4.30 4.41
CA HIS A 107 5.55 -5.31 3.39
C HIS A 107 4.81 -4.66 2.23
N LEU A 108 5.48 -4.56 1.10
CA LEU A 108 4.94 -4.01 -0.13
C LEU A 108 4.65 -5.16 -1.08
N ILE A 109 3.39 -5.23 -1.51
CA ILE A 109 2.98 -6.08 -2.61
C ILE A 109 2.69 -5.14 -3.78
N ALA A 110 3.46 -5.32 -4.85
CA ALA A 110 3.31 -4.53 -6.07
C ALA A 110 2.86 -5.42 -7.22
N VAL A 111 2.02 -4.88 -8.12
CA VAL A 111 1.61 -5.51 -9.38
C VAL A 111 2.04 -4.58 -10.51
N ASP A 112 2.72 -5.12 -11.51
CA ASP A 112 3.31 -4.34 -12.62
C ASP A 112 4.19 -3.18 -12.10
N GLY A 113 4.88 -3.41 -10.97
CA GLY A 113 5.74 -2.43 -10.31
C GLY A 113 5.01 -1.30 -9.58
N ARG A 114 3.69 -1.41 -9.35
CA ARG A 114 2.89 -0.45 -8.58
C ARG A 114 2.35 -1.06 -7.30
N SER A 115 2.39 -0.30 -6.21
CA SER A 115 1.86 -0.70 -4.90
C SER A 115 0.36 -1.02 -4.98
N VAL A 116 -0.05 -2.19 -4.50
CA VAL A 116 -1.46 -2.57 -4.41
C VAL A 116 -1.88 -2.96 -2.99
N VAL A 117 -0.93 -3.47 -2.19
CA VAL A 117 -1.13 -3.75 -0.77
C VAL A 117 0.13 -3.31 -0.03
N GLU A 118 -0.08 -2.60 1.07
CA GLU A 118 0.98 -2.23 2.00
C GLU A 118 0.61 -2.65 3.42
N VAL A 119 1.48 -3.42 4.06
CA VAL A 119 1.32 -3.79 5.47
C VAL A 119 2.44 -3.19 6.28
N TYR A 120 2.06 -2.34 7.23
CA TYR A 120 2.94 -1.70 8.19
C TYR A 120 2.87 -2.47 9.49
N ARG A 121 3.99 -3.09 9.87
CA ARG A 121 4.13 -3.80 11.14
C ARG A 121 5.10 -3.05 12.03
N ARG A 122 4.68 -2.72 13.24
CA ARG A 122 5.57 -2.23 14.30
C ARG A 122 6.06 -3.41 15.14
N SER A 123 7.29 -3.34 15.63
CA SER A 123 7.82 -4.32 16.59
C SER A 123 7.10 -4.30 17.96
N GLN A 124 6.38 -3.21 18.25
CA GLN A 124 5.57 -2.96 19.44
C GLN A 124 4.12 -2.63 19.04
N ALA A 125 3.22 -2.42 20.01
CA ALA A 125 1.87 -1.94 19.70
C ALA A 125 1.92 -0.58 19.00
N ILE A 126 1.14 -0.41 17.93
CA ILE A 126 0.98 0.87 17.23
C ILE A 126 0.13 1.78 18.12
N THR A 127 0.67 2.95 18.42
CA THR A 127 -0.06 4.02 19.11
C THR A 127 -1.09 4.68 18.19
N GLU A 128 -2.07 5.38 18.77
CA GLU A 128 -3.06 6.11 17.96
C GLU A 128 -2.41 7.23 17.14
N ASP A 129 -1.36 7.89 17.66
CA ASP A 129 -0.61 8.91 16.91
C ASP A 129 0.13 8.31 15.71
N GLU A 130 0.81 7.18 15.87
CA GLU A 130 1.44 6.46 14.76
C GLU A 130 0.41 5.99 13.73
N PHE A 131 -0.75 5.50 14.18
CA PHE A 131 -1.84 5.10 13.29
C PHE A 131 -2.38 6.30 12.50
N ASN A 132 -2.63 7.43 13.15
CA ASN A 132 -3.09 8.65 12.51
C ASN A 132 -2.06 9.20 11.52
N GLN A 133 -0.76 9.08 11.82
CA GLN A 133 0.29 9.43 10.86
C GLN A 133 0.26 8.53 9.62
N LEU A 134 0.10 7.21 9.80
CA LEU A 134 -0.04 6.30 8.66
C LEU A 134 -1.26 6.67 7.80
N LEU A 135 -2.42 6.94 8.43
CA LEU A 135 -3.60 7.41 7.73
C LEU A 135 -3.33 8.71 6.97
N ALA A 136 -2.71 9.70 7.61
CA ALA A 136 -2.45 11.00 7.00
C ALA A 136 -1.58 10.88 5.74
N ILE A 137 -0.57 10.02 5.75
CA ILE A 137 0.31 9.89 4.59
C ILE A 137 -0.36 9.08 3.47
N HIS A 138 -1.36 8.24 3.78
CA HIS A 138 -2.19 7.57 2.76
C HIS A 138 -3.45 8.37 2.35
N ALA A 139 -3.72 9.51 3.01
CA ALA A 139 -4.91 10.32 2.74
C ALA A 139 -4.78 11.17 1.47
N GLU A 140 -3.56 11.58 1.11
CA GLU A 140 -3.30 12.54 0.03
C GLU A 140 -4.14 13.82 0.20
N SER A 141 -4.93 14.19 -0.82
CA SER A 141 -5.90 15.30 -0.78
C SER A 141 -7.31 14.87 -0.33
N SER A 142 -7.46 13.62 0.12
CA SER A 142 -8.71 13.03 0.57
C SER A 142 -8.75 12.91 2.10
N PHE A 143 -9.76 12.23 2.64
CA PHE A 143 -9.90 11.96 4.06
C PHE A 143 -10.44 10.55 4.29
N TRP A 144 -10.25 10.04 5.51
CA TRP A 144 -10.68 8.70 5.88
C TRP A 144 -12.06 8.71 6.52
N LYS A 145 -12.92 7.81 6.06
CA LYS A 145 -14.23 7.51 6.64
C LYS A 145 -14.14 6.19 7.40
N ARG A 146 -14.54 6.21 8.67
CA ARG A 146 -14.71 4.99 9.46
C ARG A 146 -16.07 4.39 9.12
N LEU A 147 -16.09 3.10 8.82
CA LEU A 147 -17.30 2.41 8.42
C LEU A 147 -18.07 1.87 9.64
N SER A 148 -19.40 1.90 9.56
CA SER A 148 -20.28 1.19 10.50
C SER A 148 -20.18 -0.33 10.30
N GLU A 149 -20.82 -1.11 11.17
CA GLU A 149 -20.93 -2.57 10.96
C GLU A 149 -21.72 -2.89 9.69
N GLU A 150 -22.86 -2.22 9.49
CA GLU A 150 -23.72 -2.45 8.32
C GLU A 150 -23.05 -2.06 7.00
N GLU A 151 -22.19 -1.04 7.01
CA GLU A 151 -21.40 -0.66 5.84
C GLU A 151 -20.31 -1.69 5.54
N ARG A 152 -19.65 -2.23 6.57
CA ARG A 152 -18.61 -3.26 6.42
C ARG A 152 -19.17 -4.56 5.86
N ASP A 153 -20.34 -4.99 6.34
CA ASP A 153 -20.98 -6.24 5.91
C ASP A 153 -21.42 -6.22 4.43
N LYS A 154 -21.64 -5.02 3.88
CA LYS A 154 -21.99 -4.84 2.46
C LYS A 154 -20.77 -4.83 1.54
N LEU A 155 -19.56 -4.69 2.09
CA LEU A 155 -18.35 -4.64 1.30
C LEU A 155 -17.74 -6.03 1.18
N GLU A 156 -17.60 -6.50 -0.05
CA GLU A 156 -16.76 -7.64 -0.36
C GLU A 156 -15.30 -7.27 -0.15
N SER A 157 -14.64 -7.92 0.81
CA SER A 157 -13.26 -7.63 1.19
C SER A 157 -12.51 -8.89 1.58
N ALA A 158 -11.31 -9.04 1.04
CA ALA A 158 -10.41 -10.15 1.31
C ALA A 158 -9.73 -9.99 2.67
N PHE A 159 -9.42 -8.75 3.04
CA PHE A 159 -8.71 -8.41 4.28
C PHE A 159 -9.63 -7.94 5.41
N GLY A 160 -10.89 -7.65 5.10
CA GLY A 160 -11.78 -6.87 5.94
C GLY A 160 -11.45 -5.37 5.85
N VAL A 161 -12.39 -4.52 6.26
CA VAL A 161 -12.26 -3.06 6.18
C VAL A 161 -12.65 -2.44 7.52
N ASP A 162 -11.87 -1.49 8.02
CA ASP A 162 -12.28 -0.61 9.13
C ASP A 162 -12.56 0.81 8.64
N MET A 163 -11.78 1.26 7.66
CA MET A 163 -11.86 2.59 7.10
C MET A 163 -11.72 2.52 5.58
N ILE A 164 -12.38 3.45 4.90
CA ILE A 164 -12.25 3.67 3.47
C ILE A 164 -11.90 5.14 3.23
N ARG A 165 -11.03 5.40 2.27
CA ARG A 165 -10.76 6.77 1.84
C ARG A 165 -12.00 7.32 1.13
N ASP A 166 -12.25 8.62 1.22
CA ASP A 166 -13.48 9.25 0.69
C ASP A 166 -13.68 9.03 -0.81
N ASP A 167 -12.59 8.92 -1.58
CA ASP A 167 -12.60 8.55 -3.00
C ASP A 167 -12.89 7.07 -3.29
N ALA A 168 -13.09 6.27 -2.24
CA ALA A 168 -13.30 4.83 -2.26
C ALA A 168 -12.18 3.99 -2.90
N GLN A 169 -11.00 4.57 -3.18
CA GLN A 169 -9.92 3.87 -3.88
C GLN A 169 -9.06 3.02 -2.94
N VAL A 170 -8.95 3.40 -1.67
CA VAL A 170 -8.11 2.72 -0.69
C VAL A 170 -8.91 2.33 0.53
N ARG A 171 -8.70 1.09 0.99
CA ARG A 171 -9.23 0.55 2.23
C ARG A 171 -8.11 0.39 3.25
N ALA A 172 -8.43 0.60 4.52
CA ALA A 172 -7.53 0.37 5.62
C ALA A 172 -8.15 -0.57 6.65
N LYS A 173 -7.30 -1.43 7.23
CA LYS A 173 -7.67 -2.39 8.27
C LYS A 173 -6.60 -2.44 9.33
N ARG A 174 -6.99 -2.33 10.61
CA ARG A 174 -6.09 -2.59 11.72
C ARG A 174 -6.14 -4.09 12.05
N LEU A 175 -4.98 -4.71 12.13
CA LEU A 175 -4.81 -6.15 12.35
C LEU A 175 -4.08 -6.37 13.67
N GLY A 176 -4.84 -6.62 14.74
CA GLY A 176 -4.29 -6.70 16.08
C GLY A 176 -3.69 -5.37 16.56
N GLY A 177 -2.76 -5.44 17.51
CA GLY A 177 -2.20 -4.25 18.17
C GLY A 177 -1.10 -3.53 17.38
N ASN A 178 -0.39 -4.23 16.50
CA ASN A 178 0.87 -3.75 15.92
C ASN A 178 0.94 -3.76 14.39
N THR A 179 -0.16 -4.07 13.71
CA THR A 179 -0.18 -4.19 12.24
C THR A 179 -1.33 -3.39 11.66
N VAL A 180 -1.05 -2.66 10.58
CA VAL A 180 -2.04 -1.91 9.79
C VAL A 180 -1.83 -2.27 8.33
N LEU A 181 -2.93 -2.52 7.63
CA LEU A 181 -2.95 -2.85 6.21
C LEU A 181 -3.68 -1.74 5.45
N PHE A 182 -3.10 -1.35 4.32
CA PHE A 182 -3.70 -0.51 3.29
C PHE A 182 -3.76 -1.30 1.99
N VAL A 183 -4.87 -1.20 1.27
CA VAL A 183 -5.08 -1.97 0.04
C VAL A 183 -5.93 -1.20 -0.96
N ASP A 184 -5.61 -1.36 -2.24
CA ASP A 184 -6.46 -0.91 -3.34
C ASP A 184 -7.83 -1.60 -3.27
N SER A 185 -8.91 -0.82 -3.28
CA SER A 185 -10.28 -1.32 -3.13
C SER A 185 -10.67 -2.35 -4.19
N GLY A 186 -10.20 -2.16 -5.44
CA GLY A 186 -10.47 -3.08 -6.54
C GLY A 186 -9.73 -4.40 -6.38
N VAL A 187 -8.47 -4.34 -5.97
CA VAL A 187 -7.66 -5.53 -5.66
C VAL A 187 -8.26 -6.30 -4.48
N ASP A 188 -8.66 -5.62 -3.41
CA ASP A 188 -9.28 -6.24 -2.24
C ASP A 188 -10.58 -6.99 -2.60
N ALA A 189 -11.48 -6.35 -3.35
CA ALA A 189 -12.73 -6.97 -3.80
C ALA A 189 -12.47 -8.17 -4.72
N ARG A 190 -11.57 -8.03 -5.70
CA ARG A 190 -11.20 -9.10 -6.64
C ARG A 190 -10.62 -10.32 -5.90
N LEU A 191 -9.76 -10.08 -4.91
CA LEU A 191 -9.19 -11.16 -4.08
C LEU A 191 -10.29 -11.87 -3.26
N ALA A 192 -11.28 -11.12 -2.78
CA ALA A 192 -12.40 -11.69 -2.02
C ALA A 192 -13.23 -12.63 -2.90
N ASP A 193 -13.57 -12.19 -4.11
CA ASP A 193 -14.33 -12.96 -5.09
C ASP A 193 -13.59 -14.23 -5.53
N LEU A 194 -12.31 -14.12 -5.89
CA LEU A 194 -11.49 -15.28 -6.25
C LEU A 194 -11.40 -16.31 -5.12
N ALA A 195 -11.19 -15.85 -3.89
CA ALA A 195 -11.12 -16.72 -2.72
C ALA A 195 -12.50 -17.32 -2.35
N ALA A 196 -13.61 -16.64 -2.62
CA ALA A 196 -14.95 -17.18 -2.44
C ALA A 196 -15.25 -18.26 -3.49
N SER A 197 -14.95 -17.98 -4.76
CA SER A 197 -15.12 -18.90 -5.88
C SER A 197 -14.31 -20.20 -5.69
N ASP A 198 -13.04 -20.10 -5.30
CA ASP A 198 -12.18 -21.26 -5.04
C ASP A 198 -12.69 -22.10 -3.85
N ARG A 199 -13.14 -21.46 -2.76
CA ARG A 199 -13.77 -22.15 -1.63
C ARG A 199 -15.05 -22.90 -2.02
N GLN A 200 -15.87 -22.31 -2.89
CA GLN A 200 -17.10 -22.95 -3.37
C GLN A 200 -16.78 -24.18 -4.24
N GLN A 201 -15.75 -24.10 -5.08
CA GLN A 201 -15.32 -25.24 -5.91
C GLN A 201 -14.68 -26.37 -5.09
N ARG A 202 -13.91 -26.02 -4.06
CA ARG A 202 -13.25 -26.98 -3.15
C ARG A 202 -14.13 -27.45 -2.01
N ALA A 203 -15.41 -27.07 -1.98
CA ALA A 203 -16.33 -27.42 -0.90
C ALA A 203 -16.38 -28.95 -0.73
N PRO A 204 -15.94 -29.49 0.41
CA PRO A 204 -15.81 -30.94 0.57
C PRO A 204 -17.18 -31.61 0.50
N ILE A 205 -17.33 -32.53 -0.45
CA ILE A 205 -18.54 -33.36 -0.60
C ILE A 205 -18.74 -34.22 0.67
N SER A 206 -17.67 -34.51 1.40
CA SER A 206 -17.65 -35.34 2.62
C SER A 206 -18.41 -34.77 3.81
N VAL A 207 -18.87 -33.51 3.76
CA VAL A 207 -19.75 -32.93 4.81
C VAL A 207 -21.21 -33.25 4.54
N ARG A 208 -21.56 -33.80 3.37
CA ARG A 208 -22.92 -34.26 3.08
C ARG A 208 -23.15 -35.61 3.78
N GLY A 209 -23.85 -35.59 4.91
CA GLY A 209 -24.27 -36.78 5.65
C GLY A 209 -23.63 -36.99 7.03
N PHE A 210 -22.82 -36.03 7.50
CA PHE A 210 -22.58 -35.84 8.94
C PHE A 210 -23.80 -35.19 9.60
#